data_AF-A9GNR5-F1
#
_entry.id   AF-A9GNR5-F1
#
_cell.length_a   1.000
_cell.length_b   1.000
_cell.length_c   1.000
_cell.angle_alpha   90.00
_cell.angle_beta   90.00
_cell.angle_gamma   90.00
#
_symmetry.space_group_name_H-M   'P 1'
#
loop_
_entity.id
_entity.type
_entity.pdbx_description
1 polymer ?
#
loop_
_entity_poly.entity_id
_entity_poly.type
_entity_poly.pdbx_seq_one_letter_code
_entity_poly.pdbx_strand_id
1 'polypeptide(L)'
;MKPSSLAPVLALSALAAGCGSEPEGPDLVWPIGGTDEIQPMSSSFGPRLQTSRDGVYDFHRGIDIPTVMGTPVYAVADGKVIRAGRYQDFEDVVVQIEHCDPPGPCLYSTYIHMAMPLVETGDQVGRGQHIGYTGLAASSLFPHLHFEIREGGHEKVYCVHPLRFLPTPGGLPPALSVRRTDEDATSSVSVEVEATLPGISPGLVELAVATSSRSTGEVIEERVFNYEEWNRKYTGEGDAATIDEQSLGGIRIEPAKFNAQSAAYVIAFRFSDLGGTASADDLQITARARDVDGHVVEARAR
;
A
#
# COMPACT_ATOMS: atom_id res chain seq x y z
N MET A 1 -48.53 -32.32 60.99
CA MET A 1 -49.40 -31.58 60.05
C MET A 1 -48.55 -30.45 59.46
N LYS A 2 -48.58 -30.26 58.12
CA LYS A 2 -47.80 -29.32 57.28
C LYS A 2 -47.84 -27.84 57.80
N PRO A 3 -46.95 -26.88 57.41
CA PRO A 3 -46.30 -26.80 56.07
C PRO A 3 -44.84 -26.22 56.05
N SER A 4 -44.02 -26.58 55.06
CA SER A 4 -43.53 -25.74 53.93
C SER A 4 -42.59 -24.57 54.26
N SER A 5 -41.33 -24.67 53.84
CA SER A 5 -40.57 -23.53 53.31
C SER A 5 -39.71 -24.03 52.14
N LEU A 6 -39.89 -23.38 51.00
CA LEU A 6 -39.19 -23.59 49.74
C LEU A 6 -38.04 -22.59 49.60
N ALA A 7 -37.05 -23.03 48.82
CA ALA A 7 -36.05 -22.28 48.04
C ALA A 7 -34.72 -21.87 48.72
N PRO A 8 -33.61 -21.71 47.96
CA PRO A 8 -33.47 -21.86 46.51
C PRO A 8 -32.46 -22.93 46.05
N VAL A 9 -32.70 -23.41 44.83
CA VAL A 9 -31.76 -24.15 43.99
C VAL A 9 -30.61 -23.21 43.63
N LEU A 10 -29.38 -23.59 43.96
CA LEU A 10 -28.18 -22.96 43.39
C LEU A 10 -28.17 -23.25 41.89
N ALA A 11 -28.52 -22.24 41.10
CA ALA A 11 -28.27 -22.23 39.67
C ALA A 11 -26.75 -22.23 39.46
N LEU A 12 -26.25 -23.33 38.91
CA LEU A 12 -24.89 -23.44 38.40
C LEU A 12 -24.85 -22.60 37.13
N SER A 13 -24.42 -21.34 37.23
CA SER A 13 -24.14 -20.50 36.08
C SER A 13 -23.01 -21.15 35.29
N ALA A 14 -23.34 -21.70 34.12
CA ALA A 14 -22.35 -22.09 33.14
C ALA A 14 -21.52 -20.84 32.79
N LEU A 15 -20.20 -20.89 33.04
CA LEU A 15 -19.29 -20.00 32.36
C LEU A 15 -19.39 -20.34 30.87
N ALA A 16 -20.10 -19.48 30.13
CA ALA A 16 -19.91 -19.40 28.70
C ALA A 16 -18.42 -19.09 28.50
N ALA A 17 -17.71 -20.02 27.89
CA ALA A 17 -16.41 -19.75 27.29
C ALA A 17 -16.63 -18.60 26.30
N GLY A 18 -16.20 -17.40 26.69
CA GLY A 18 -16.12 -16.27 25.77
C GLY A 18 -15.22 -16.72 24.62
N CYS A 19 -15.77 -16.67 23.40
CA CYS A 19 -14.98 -16.68 22.18
C CYS A 19 -13.80 -15.74 22.37
N GLY A 20 -12.59 -16.28 22.24
CA GLY A 20 -11.36 -15.52 22.35
C GLY A 20 -11.41 -14.32 21.44
N SER A 21 -11.03 -13.17 21.99
CA SER A 21 -10.58 -12.01 21.24
C SER A 21 -9.55 -12.47 20.21
N GLU A 22 -9.78 -12.16 18.94
CA GLU A 22 -8.70 -12.11 17.96
C GLU A 22 -7.65 -11.12 18.50
N PRO A 23 -6.35 -11.43 18.47
CA PRO A 23 -5.34 -10.49 18.92
C PRO A 23 -5.32 -9.31 17.94
N GLU A 24 -5.78 -8.14 18.39
CA GLU A 24 -5.51 -6.87 17.73
C GLU A 24 -3.98 -6.78 17.54
N GLY A 25 -3.52 -6.57 16.30
CA GLY A 25 -2.11 -6.30 16.04
C GLY A 25 -1.64 -5.09 16.86
N PRO A 26 -0.33 -4.88 17.05
CA PRO A 26 0.14 -3.71 17.78
C PRO A 26 -0.34 -2.45 17.05
N ASP A 27 -1.14 -1.58 17.69
CA ASP A 27 -1.50 -0.26 17.14
C ASP A 27 -0.21 0.46 16.73
N LEU A 28 0.08 0.59 15.43
CA LEU A 28 1.23 1.38 14.96
C LEU A 28 0.94 2.87 15.11
N VAL A 29 1.99 3.69 15.19
CA VAL A 29 1.89 5.15 15.07
C VAL A 29 2.56 5.64 13.79
N TRP A 30 2.15 6.79 13.29
CA TRP A 30 2.84 7.48 12.21
C TRP A 30 4.27 7.89 12.64
N PRO A 31 5.26 7.76 11.72
CA PRO A 31 6.66 8.08 12.03
C PRO A 31 6.89 9.59 12.20
N ILE A 32 5.94 10.42 11.76
CA ILE A 32 5.87 11.85 12.04
C ILE A 32 4.63 12.08 12.92
N GLY A 33 4.78 12.92 13.95
CA GLY A 33 3.74 13.14 14.96
C GLY A 33 3.74 12.09 16.08
N GLY A 34 4.05 10.83 15.78
CA GLY A 34 4.13 9.75 16.78
C GLY A 34 2.77 9.34 17.36
N THR A 35 1.70 9.58 16.60
CA THR A 35 0.30 9.28 16.95
C THR A 35 -0.37 8.47 15.84
N ASP A 36 -1.64 8.11 16.03
CA ASP A 36 -2.50 7.52 14.99
C ASP A 36 -3.07 8.57 14.01
N GLU A 37 -2.75 9.85 14.20
CA GLU A 37 -3.19 10.92 13.32
C GLU A 37 -2.49 10.84 11.96
N ILE A 38 -3.31 10.74 10.92
CA ILE A 38 -2.88 10.66 9.54
C ILE A 38 -1.99 11.85 9.17
N GLN A 39 -0.84 11.56 8.55
CA GLN A 39 0.07 12.58 8.04
C GLN A 39 -0.12 12.76 6.53
N PRO A 40 0.06 13.99 5.99
CA PRO A 40 0.07 14.21 4.55
C PRO A 40 1.13 13.32 3.89
N MET A 41 0.92 12.99 2.62
CA MET A 41 1.91 12.31 1.80
C MET A 41 2.15 13.11 0.53
N SER A 42 3.42 13.29 0.18
CA SER A 42 3.81 13.89 -1.10
C SER A 42 4.02 12.83 -2.17
N SER A 43 4.46 11.61 -1.80
CA SER A 43 4.66 10.47 -2.71
C SER A 43 4.17 9.16 -2.11
N SER A 44 3.55 8.30 -2.92
CA SER A 44 3.09 6.96 -2.52
C SER A 44 4.07 5.86 -2.93
N PHE A 45 3.89 4.67 -2.36
CA PHE A 45 4.63 3.46 -2.71
C PHE A 45 4.26 2.98 -4.11
N GLY A 46 5.26 2.48 -4.84
CA GLY A 46 5.06 1.87 -6.14
C GLY A 46 5.60 2.69 -7.31
N PRO A 47 5.16 2.37 -8.53
CA PRO A 47 5.70 2.91 -9.76
C PRO A 47 5.38 4.37 -9.97
N ARG A 48 6.36 5.09 -10.51
CA ARG A 48 6.24 6.51 -10.80
C ARG A 48 7.00 6.86 -12.06
N LEU A 49 6.50 7.87 -12.77
CA LEU A 49 7.27 8.51 -13.82
C LEU A 49 8.33 9.42 -13.17
N GLN A 50 9.60 9.24 -13.55
CA GLN A 50 10.68 10.09 -13.07
C GLN A 50 10.43 11.55 -13.48
N THR A 51 10.50 12.47 -12.52
CA THR A 51 10.32 13.90 -12.81
C THR A 51 11.47 14.48 -13.63
N SER A 52 12.67 13.90 -13.49
CA SER A 52 13.91 14.37 -14.12
C SER A 52 14.10 13.91 -15.56
N ARG A 53 13.35 12.89 -16.02
CA ARG A 53 13.44 12.33 -17.38
C ARG A 53 12.06 11.84 -17.82
N ASP A 54 11.49 12.50 -18.82
CA ASP A 54 10.21 12.07 -19.38
C ASP A 54 10.33 10.69 -20.03
N GLY A 55 9.34 9.83 -19.81
CA GLY A 55 9.30 8.46 -20.32
C GLY A 55 10.17 7.45 -19.56
N VAL A 56 10.87 7.85 -18.49
CA VAL A 56 11.63 6.93 -17.62
C VAL A 56 10.83 6.67 -16.37
N TYR A 57 10.61 5.39 -16.06
CA TYR A 57 9.93 4.96 -14.85
C TYR A 57 10.93 4.61 -13.74
N ASP A 58 10.48 4.75 -12.50
CA ASP A 58 11.15 4.31 -11.28
C ASP A 58 10.14 3.68 -10.34
N PHE A 59 10.61 2.98 -9.31
CA PHE A 59 9.80 2.32 -8.31
C PHE A 59 10.11 2.90 -6.93
N HIS A 60 9.11 3.56 -6.34
CA HIS A 60 9.22 4.14 -5.02
C HIS A 60 9.01 3.08 -3.93
N ARG A 61 10.06 2.81 -3.15
CA ARG A 61 10.10 1.72 -2.17
C ARG A 61 9.39 2.02 -0.84
N GLY A 62 8.87 3.23 -0.68
CA GLY A 62 8.20 3.68 0.53
C GLY A 62 7.16 4.75 0.24
N ILE A 63 6.85 5.54 1.26
CA ILE A 63 6.07 6.78 1.14
C ILE A 63 6.93 7.97 1.53
N ASP A 64 6.65 9.12 0.93
CA ASP A 64 7.29 10.38 1.31
C ASP A 64 6.31 11.23 2.10
N ILE A 65 6.67 11.55 3.33
CA ILE A 65 5.91 12.39 4.24
C ILE A 65 6.55 13.79 4.23
N PRO A 66 5.89 14.82 3.71
CA PRO A 66 6.43 16.17 3.64
C PRO A 66 6.65 16.73 5.04
N THR A 67 7.86 17.24 5.30
CA THR A 67 8.21 17.84 6.59
C THR A 67 9.03 19.11 6.39
N VAL A 68 9.31 19.82 7.48
CA VAL A 68 10.43 20.77 7.52
C VAL A 68 11.66 20.04 8.05
N MET A 69 12.85 20.47 7.67
CA MET A 69 14.08 19.94 8.28
C MET A 69 14.02 20.11 9.79
N GLY A 70 14.44 19.08 10.54
CA GLY A 70 14.40 19.10 11.99
C GLY A 70 13.05 18.66 12.59
N THR A 71 12.06 18.25 11.79
CA THR A 71 10.83 17.64 12.34
C THR A 71 11.18 16.34 13.10
N PRO A 72 10.70 16.15 14.33
CA PRO A 72 10.86 14.90 15.09
C PRO A 72 10.34 13.67 14.37
N VAL A 73 11.12 12.58 14.43
CA VAL A 73 10.81 11.26 13.87
C VAL A 73 10.64 10.24 14.99
N TYR A 74 9.61 9.41 14.90
CA TYR A 74 9.21 8.48 15.95
C TYR A 74 9.24 7.04 15.46
N ALA A 75 9.61 6.10 16.34
CA ALA A 75 9.51 4.68 16.06
C ALA A 75 8.03 4.27 15.93
N VAL A 76 7.66 3.66 14.80
CA VAL A 76 6.26 3.29 14.52
C VAL A 76 5.72 2.17 15.41
N ALA A 77 6.61 1.35 15.98
CA ALA A 77 6.31 0.24 16.86
C ALA A 77 7.54 -0.06 17.75
N ASP A 78 7.33 -0.90 18.78
CA ASP A 78 8.41 -1.45 19.59
C ASP A 78 9.39 -2.24 18.70
N GLY A 79 10.68 -2.15 18.96
CA GLY A 79 11.66 -2.90 18.18
C GLY A 79 13.10 -2.66 18.57
N LYS A 80 14.00 -3.22 17.77
CA LYS A 80 15.45 -3.12 17.93
C LYS A 80 16.06 -2.32 16.77
N VAL A 81 16.83 -1.30 17.08
CA VAL A 81 17.58 -0.54 16.06
C VAL A 81 18.67 -1.43 15.48
N ILE A 82 18.62 -1.69 14.18
CA ILE A 82 19.62 -2.50 13.45
C ILE A 82 20.53 -1.64 12.58
N ARG A 83 20.14 -0.40 12.28
CA ARG A 83 20.97 0.60 11.62
C ARG A 83 20.65 1.99 12.16
N ALA A 84 21.67 2.80 12.40
CA ALA A 84 21.53 4.21 12.75
C ALA A 84 22.77 5.01 12.31
N GLY A 85 22.62 5.89 11.32
CA GLY A 85 23.74 6.67 10.78
C GLY A 85 23.77 6.68 9.25
N ARG A 86 24.91 7.06 8.66
CA ARG A 86 25.10 7.11 7.20
C ARG A 86 25.50 5.74 6.66
N TYR A 87 24.75 5.24 5.67
CA TYR A 87 24.98 3.94 5.05
C TYR A 87 25.11 4.08 3.53
N GLN A 88 26.06 3.37 2.94
CA GLN A 88 26.41 3.50 1.51
C GLN A 88 25.33 2.92 0.58
N ASP A 89 24.67 1.84 0.98
CA ASP A 89 23.59 1.22 0.20
C ASP A 89 22.31 2.08 0.13
N PHE A 90 22.19 3.07 1.00
CA PHE A 90 21.14 4.09 0.98
C PHE A 90 21.63 5.45 0.46
N GLU A 91 22.95 5.64 0.34
CA GLU A 91 23.62 6.93 0.08
C GLU A 91 23.21 8.08 1.03
N ASP A 92 22.60 7.75 2.19
CA ASP A 92 22.01 8.71 3.11
C ASP A 92 22.11 8.29 4.58
N VAL A 93 21.66 9.16 5.48
CA VAL A 93 21.46 8.87 6.89
C VAL A 93 20.12 8.18 7.09
N VAL A 94 20.17 7.01 7.71
CA VAL A 94 19.00 6.18 7.97
C VAL A 94 18.95 5.74 9.43
N VAL A 95 17.73 5.49 9.91
CA VAL A 95 17.47 4.56 11.01
C VAL A 95 16.68 3.38 10.45
N GLN A 96 16.99 2.18 10.88
CA GLN A 96 16.22 0.98 10.56
C GLN A 96 15.95 0.21 11.84
N ILE A 97 14.69 -0.13 12.08
CA ILE A 97 14.23 -0.83 13.27
C ILE A 97 13.63 -2.17 12.86
N GLU A 98 14.10 -3.23 13.50
CA GLU A 98 13.57 -4.58 13.42
C GLU A 98 12.42 -4.76 14.41
N HIS A 99 11.28 -5.25 13.90
CA HIS A 99 10.05 -5.53 14.64
C HIS A 99 9.73 -7.02 14.51
N CYS A 100 10.12 -7.80 15.50
CA CYS A 100 9.86 -9.24 15.54
C CYS A 100 8.83 -9.54 16.64
N ASP A 101 7.70 -10.14 16.27
CA ASP A 101 6.74 -10.70 17.21
C ASP A 101 6.56 -12.21 16.97
N PRO A 102 7.34 -13.07 17.65
CA PRO A 102 7.29 -14.52 17.46
C PRO A 102 5.89 -15.09 17.75
N PRO A 103 5.38 -16.03 16.94
CA PRO A 103 6.07 -16.79 15.89
C PRO A 103 6.03 -16.15 14.49
N GLY A 104 5.59 -14.90 14.35
CA GLY A 104 5.47 -14.20 13.07
C GLY A 104 6.81 -13.82 12.42
N PRO A 105 6.81 -13.50 11.11
CA PRO A 105 7.99 -12.95 10.46
C PRO A 105 8.30 -11.55 11.03
N CYS A 106 9.59 -11.19 11.05
CA CYS A 106 9.98 -9.84 11.40
C CYS A 106 9.69 -8.86 10.25
N LEU A 107 9.24 -7.67 10.61
CA LEU A 107 9.15 -6.52 9.73
C LEU A 107 10.26 -5.52 10.06
N TYR A 108 10.62 -4.70 9.09
CA TYR A 108 11.61 -3.65 9.29
C TYR A 108 11.05 -2.30 8.87
N SER A 109 11.00 -1.35 9.79
CA SER A 109 10.70 0.05 9.45
C SER A 109 12.00 0.79 9.15
N THR A 110 12.04 1.52 8.04
CA THR A 110 13.24 2.27 7.60
C THR A 110 12.89 3.73 7.43
N TYR A 111 13.66 4.59 8.08
CA TYR A 111 13.50 6.04 8.14
C TYR A 111 14.71 6.65 7.43
N ILE A 112 14.48 7.28 6.28
CA ILE A 112 15.53 7.76 5.37
C ILE A 112 15.47 9.29 5.27
N HIS A 113 16.56 9.90 4.79
CA HIS A 113 16.75 11.35 4.72
C HIS A 113 16.78 12.01 6.10
N MET A 114 17.34 11.30 7.10
CA MET A 114 17.44 11.85 8.45
C MET A 114 18.58 12.88 8.55
N ALA A 115 18.45 13.88 9.42
CA ALA A 115 19.55 14.79 9.74
C ALA A 115 20.38 14.26 10.92
N MET A 116 19.70 13.74 11.95
CA MET A 116 20.32 13.39 13.22
C MET A 116 19.54 12.26 13.89
N PRO A 117 20.05 11.01 13.87
CA PRO A 117 19.57 9.95 14.74
C PRO A 117 19.84 10.29 16.22
N LEU A 118 18.90 9.94 17.09
CA LEU A 118 19.03 10.01 18.56
C LEU A 118 19.19 8.63 19.21
N VAL A 119 19.31 7.59 18.37
CA VAL A 119 19.47 6.19 18.75
C VAL A 119 20.70 5.61 18.06
N GLU A 120 21.23 4.54 18.62
CA GLU A 120 22.38 3.80 18.11
C GLU A 120 21.99 2.37 17.72
N THR A 121 22.81 1.74 16.88
CA THR A 121 22.60 0.33 16.52
C THR A 121 22.68 -0.54 17.78
N GLY A 122 21.65 -1.35 18.02
CA GLY A 122 21.53 -2.22 19.19
C GLY A 122 20.51 -1.72 20.22
N ASP A 123 20.10 -0.46 20.15
CA ASP A 123 19.11 0.12 21.08
C ASP A 123 17.74 -0.57 20.94
N GLN A 124 17.08 -0.74 22.08
CA GLN A 124 15.66 -1.07 22.13
C GLN A 124 14.86 0.22 22.14
N VAL A 125 13.85 0.30 21.28
CA VAL A 125 12.97 1.46 21.16
C VAL A 125 11.52 1.06 21.37
N GLY A 126 10.76 1.94 22.02
CA GLY A 126 9.32 1.79 22.16
C GLY A 126 8.55 2.49 21.05
N ARG A 127 7.33 2.05 20.78
CA ARG A 127 6.36 2.74 19.93
C ARG A 127 6.21 4.20 20.35
N GLY A 128 6.26 5.11 19.39
CA GLY A 128 6.18 6.55 19.64
C GLY A 128 7.42 7.14 20.32
N GLN A 129 8.50 6.36 20.48
CA GLN A 129 9.77 6.91 20.95
C GLN A 129 10.36 7.82 19.89
N HIS A 130 10.79 9.02 20.31
CA HIS A 130 11.52 9.95 19.45
C HIS A 130 12.92 9.38 19.14
N ILE A 131 13.18 9.10 17.87
CA ILE A 131 14.39 8.41 17.39
C ILE A 131 15.33 9.30 16.57
N GLY A 132 14.92 10.51 16.23
CA GLY A 132 15.74 11.41 15.43
C GLY A 132 14.96 12.56 14.83
N TYR A 133 15.64 13.26 13.92
CA TYR A 133 15.06 14.38 13.18
C TYR A 133 15.19 14.18 11.68
N THR A 134 14.15 14.59 10.95
CA THR A 134 14.18 14.66 9.48
C THR A 134 15.25 15.64 8.99
N GLY A 135 15.81 15.35 7.82
CA GLY A 135 16.82 16.16 7.16
C GLY A 135 16.41 16.53 5.74
N LEU A 136 17.40 16.59 4.85
CA LEU A 136 17.22 16.85 3.44
C LEU A 136 17.97 15.77 2.65
N ALA A 137 17.26 15.08 1.77
CA ALA A 137 17.88 14.12 0.87
C ALA A 137 18.98 14.82 0.04
N ALA A 138 20.12 14.17 -0.15
CA ALA A 138 21.24 14.73 -0.90
C ALA A 138 20.88 15.15 -2.35
N SER A 139 19.84 14.53 -2.93
CA SER A 139 19.38 14.76 -4.30
C SER A 139 18.04 15.54 -4.39
N SER A 140 17.46 15.98 -3.27
CA SER A 140 16.15 16.66 -3.24
C SER A 140 16.26 18.14 -2.88
N LEU A 141 15.36 18.95 -3.44
CA LEU A 141 15.14 20.35 -3.06
C LEU A 141 14.04 20.51 -1.99
N PHE A 142 13.39 19.40 -1.59
CA PHE A 142 12.24 19.40 -0.69
C PHE A 142 12.49 18.48 0.52
N PRO A 143 12.47 19.01 1.76
CA PRO A 143 12.57 18.21 2.97
C PRO A 143 11.35 17.30 3.14
N HIS A 144 11.60 16.02 3.42
CA HIS A 144 10.59 15.00 3.69
C HIS A 144 11.23 13.86 4.47
N LEU A 145 10.40 13.04 5.11
CA LEU A 145 10.79 11.71 5.58
C LEU A 145 10.42 10.70 4.49
N HIS A 146 11.40 9.95 4.00
CA HIS A 146 11.12 8.75 3.22
C HIS A 146 11.01 7.55 4.17
N PHE A 147 9.86 6.88 4.14
CA PHE A 147 9.50 5.83 5.08
C PHE A 147 9.13 4.54 4.37
N GLU A 148 9.81 3.44 4.73
CA GLU A 148 9.58 2.12 4.14
C GLU A 148 9.20 1.10 5.21
N ILE A 149 8.36 0.13 4.84
CA ILE A 149 8.19 -1.13 5.56
C ILE A 149 8.72 -2.26 4.68
N ARG A 150 9.51 -3.15 5.29
CA ARG A 150 10.26 -4.20 4.60
C ARG A 150 9.99 -5.58 5.21
N GLU A 151 9.83 -6.59 4.35
CA GLU A 151 9.70 -8.02 4.67
C GLU A 151 10.95 -8.79 4.22
N GLY A 152 11.34 -9.85 4.95
CA GLY A 152 12.32 -10.85 4.50
C GLY A 152 13.73 -10.79 5.13
N GLY A 153 13.99 -9.83 6.03
CA GLY A 153 15.26 -9.70 6.76
C GLY A 153 16.08 -8.48 6.35
N HIS A 154 17.36 -8.45 6.75
CA HIS A 154 18.34 -7.43 6.33
C HIS A 154 18.92 -7.69 4.93
N GLU A 155 18.98 -8.96 4.50
CA GLU A 155 19.63 -9.39 3.25
C GLU A 155 18.68 -9.62 2.06
N LYS A 156 17.46 -10.15 2.31
CA LYS A 156 16.38 -10.21 1.31
C LYS A 156 15.29 -9.26 1.74
N VAL A 157 15.14 -8.16 1.02
CA VAL A 157 14.27 -7.07 1.44
C VAL A 157 13.25 -6.78 0.35
N TYR A 158 12.03 -7.24 0.54
CA TYR A 158 10.91 -6.77 -0.25
C TYR A 158 10.29 -5.58 0.46
N CYS A 159 10.13 -4.47 -0.25
CA CYS A 159 9.38 -3.35 0.30
C CYS A 159 7.90 -3.61 0.07
N VAL A 160 7.09 -3.30 1.07
CA VAL A 160 5.63 -3.44 1.04
C VAL A 160 5.01 -2.08 1.32
N HIS A 161 3.78 -1.89 0.86
CA HIS A 161 3.11 -0.60 0.99
C HIS A 161 2.96 -0.22 2.48
N PRO A 162 3.57 0.88 2.98
CA PRO A 162 3.56 1.21 4.42
C PRO A 162 2.17 1.40 5.02
N LEU A 163 1.22 1.93 4.24
CA LEU A 163 -0.19 2.08 4.65
C LEU A 163 -0.94 0.74 4.90
N ARG A 164 -0.33 -0.43 4.65
CA ARG A 164 -0.88 -1.71 5.14
C ARG A 164 -0.78 -1.84 6.66
N PHE A 165 0.09 -1.06 7.28
CA PHE A 165 0.44 -1.17 8.70
C PHE A 165 0.18 0.14 9.44
N LEU A 166 0.40 1.29 8.80
CA LEU A 166 0.13 2.59 9.41
C LEU A 166 -1.38 2.81 9.58
N PRO A 167 -1.81 3.48 10.65
CA PRO A 167 -3.23 3.75 10.88
C PRO A 167 -3.78 4.72 9.84
N THR A 168 -4.81 4.29 9.12
CA THR A 168 -5.56 5.07 8.11
C THR A 168 -7.05 5.17 8.45
N PRO A 169 -7.43 5.62 9.67
CA PRO A 169 -8.84 5.66 10.07
C PRO A 169 -9.66 6.52 9.12
N GLY A 170 -10.66 5.92 8.47
CA GLY A 170 -11.49 6.62 7.48
C GLY A 170 -10.81 6.86 6.14
N GLY A 171 -9.80 6.05 5.79
CA GLY A 171 -9.21 6.00 4.46
C GLY A 171 -10.29 5.92 3.38
N LEU A 172 -10.21 6.81 2.39
CA LEU A 172 -11.17 6.82 1.28
C LEU A 172 -10.76 5.74 0.28
N PRO A 173 -11.72 4.94 -0.22
CA PRO A 173 -11.42 3.95 -1.25
C PRO A 173 -10.95 4.65 -2.56
N PRO A 174 -10.23 3.93 -3.44
CA PRO A 174 -9.88 4.45 -4.75
C PRO A 174 -11.13 4.83 -5.55
N ALA A 175 -11.02 5.83 -6.41
CA ALA A 175 -11.99 6.07 -7.46
C ALA A 175 -11.52 5.39 -8.76
N LEU A 176 -12.45 4.78 -9.49
CA LEU A 176 -12.18 4.17 -10.79
C LEU A 176 -12.94 4.88 -11.90
N SER A 177 -12.26 5.09 -13.02
CA SER A 177 -12.90 5.30 -14.31
C SER A 177 -12.45 4.22 -15.28
N VAL A 178 -13.33 3.84 -16.20
CA VAL A 178 -13.04 2.81 -17.20
C VAL A 178 -13.57 3.27 -18.55
N ARG A 179 -12.79 3.02 -19.60
CA ARG A 179 -13.11 3.39 -20.97
C ARG A 179 -12.66 2.31 -21.94
N ARG A 180 -13.54 1.93 -22.87
CA ARG A 180 -13.16 1.15 -24.04
C ARG A 180 -12.35 2.01 -24.99
N THR A 181 -11.24 1.50 -25.51
CA THR A 181 -10.32 2.25 -26.37
C THR A 181 -10.28 1.74 -27.80
N ASP A 182 -10.81 0.55 -28.06
CA ASP A 182 -10.98 -0.04 -29.37
C ASP A 182 -12.40 0.25 -29.92
N GLU A 183 -12.58 1.39 -30.58
CA GLU A 183 -13.89 1.76 -31.15
C GLU A 183 -14.25 0.92 -32.39
N ASP A 184 -13.26 0.38 -33.11
CA ASP A 184 -13.43 -0.29 -34.41
C ASP A 184 -13.06 -1.79 -34.43
N ALA A 185 -12.55 -2.36 -33.32
CA ALA A 185 -12.08 -3.74 -33.29
C ALA A 185 -13.23 -4.71 -32.96
N THR A 186 -13.40 -5.74 -33.79
CA THR A 186 -14.45 -6.76 -33.63
C THR A 186 -13.93 -8.08 -33.04
N SER A 187 -12.64 -8.16 -32.68
CA SER A 187 -11.98 -9.41 -32.29
C SER A 187 -11.14 -9.35 -31.03
N SER A 188 -10.65 -8.17 -30.64
CA SER A 188 -9.88 -7.98 -29.40
C SER A 188 -10.29 -6.65 -28.77
N VAL A 189 -10.56 -6.69 -27.47
CA VAL A 189 -11.02 -5.54 -26.69
C VAL A 189 -9.83 -4.92 -25.97
N SER A 190 -9.75 -3.58 -26.01
CA SER A 190 -8.74 -2.81 -25.30
C SER A 190 -9.41 -1.84 -24.33
N VAL A 191 -9.09 -1.97 -23.04
CA VAL A 191 -9.71 -1.21 -21.97
C VAL A 191 -8.65 -0.37 -21.26
N GLU A 192 -8.96 0.90 -21.05
CA GLU A 192 -8.22 1.78 -20.19
C GLU A 192 -8.97 1.96 -18.87
N VAL A 193 -8.29 1.68 -17.76
CA VAL A 193 -8.80 1.90 -16.42
C VAL A 193 -7.91 2.92 -15.74
N GLU A 194 -8.51 3.98 -15.22
CA GLU A 194 -7.81 4.95 -14.40
C GLU A 194 -8.21 4.76 -12.93
N ALA A 195 -7.22 4.45 -12.10
CA ALA A 195 -7.37 4.41 -10.65
C ALA A 195 -6.84 5.71 -10.04
N THR A 196 -7.72 6.43 -9.35
CA THR A 196 -7.37 7.62 -8.57
C THR A 196 -7.38 7.26 -7.09
N LEU A 197 -6.21 7.23 -6.49
CA LEU A 197 -6.00 7.04 -5.06
C LEU A 197 -5.91 8.42 -4.41
N PRO A 198 -6.85 8.82 -3.52
CA PRO A 198 -6.68 10.01 -2.70
C PRO A 198 -5.29 10.05 -2.04
N GLY A 199 -4.75 11.25 -1.78
CA GLY A 199 -3.35 11.44 -1.42
C GLY A 199 -2.87 10.68 -0.19
N ILE A 200 -3.80 10.21 0.66
CA ILE A 200 -3.54 9.32 1.79
C ILE A 200 -4.58 8.19 1.76
N SER A 201 -4.69 7.53 0.60
CA SER A 201 -5.54 6.38 0.37
C SER A 201 -4.78 5.10 0.67
N PRO A 202 -5.44 4.11 1.30
CA PRO A 202 -5.03 2.71 1.23
C PRO A 202 -4.57 2.36 -0.20
N GLY A 203 -3.38 1.77 -0.33
CA GLY A 203 -2.79 1.44 -1.63
C GLY A 203 -3.65 0.45 -2.42
N LEU A 204 -3.50 0.45 -3.74
CA LEU A 204 -4.15 -0.54 -4.61
C LEU A 204 -3.52 -1.93 -4.39
N VAL A 205 -4.34 -2.95 -4.17
CA VAL A 205 -3.90 -4.36 -4.03
C VAL A 205 -4.17 -5.14 -5.30
N GLU A 206 -5.36 -4.97 -5.87
CA GLU A 206 -5.85 -5.78 -6.98
C GLU A 206 -6.66 -4.90 -7.93
N LEU A 207 -6.48 -5.11 -9.24
CA LEU A 207 -7.33 -4.53 -10.27
C LEU A 207 -7.80 -5.63 -11.23
N ALA A 208 -9.11 -5.81 -11.36
CA ALA A 208 -9.71 -6.77 -12.27
C ALA A 208 -10.49 -6.05 -13.37
N VAL A 209 -10.37 -6.52 -14.61
CA VAL A 209 -11.18 -6.09 -15.75
C VAL A 209 -11.89 -7.31 -16.33
N ALA A 210 -13.21 -7.22 -16.42
CA ALA A 210 -14.05 -8.24 -17.03
C ALA A 210 -14.79 -7.69 -18.25
N THR A 211 -14.81 -8.47 -19.33
CA THR A 211 -15.72 -8.29 -20.46
C THR A 211 -16.89 -9.25 -20.28
N SER A 212 -18.10 -8.78 -20.58
CA SER A 212 -19.33 -9.56 -20.41
C SER A 212 -20.35 -9.22 -21.50
N SER A 213 -21.25 -10.15 -21.80
CA SER A 213 -22.44 -9.84 -22.60
C SER A 213 -23.44 -9.11 -21.73
N ARG A 214 -23.92 -7.96 -22.20
CA ARG A 214 -24.95 -7.19 -21.50
C ARG A 214 -26.31 -7.86 -21.57
N SER A 215 -26.60 -8.58 -22.65
CA SER A 215 -27.88 -9.27 -22.84
C SER A 215 -28.02 -10.50 -21.96
N THR A 216 -26.94 -11.27 -21.75
CA THR A 216 -26.98 -12.50 -20.95
C THR A 216 -26.39 -12.36 -19.55
N GLY A 217 -25.55 -11.34 -19.33
CA GLY A 217 -24.75 -11.18 -18.11
C GLY A 217 -23.56 -12.16 -18.01
N GLU A 218 -23.31 -12.96 -19.04
CA GLU A 218 -22.23 -13.94 -19.06
C GLU A 218 -20.86 -13.24 -19.14
N VAL A 219 -19.95 -13.58 -18.23
CA VAL A 219 -18.56 -13.13 -18.28
C VAL A 219 -17.84 -13.87 -19.40
N ILE A 220 -17.29 -13.11 -20.34
CA ILE A 220 -16.55 -13.61 -21.50
C ILE A 220 -15.10 -13.87 -21.10
N GLU A 221 -14.46 -12.87 -20.50
CA GLU A 221 -13.11 -12.96 -19.95
C GLU A 221 -13.03 -12.08 -18.70
N GLU A 222 -12.22 -12.50 -17.73
CA GLU A 222 -11.80 -11.66 -16.60
C GLU A 222 -10.28 -11.75 -16.49
N ARG A 223 -9.62 -10.60 -16.39
CA ARG A 223 -8.18 -10.49 -16.15
C ARG A 223 -7.95 -9.77 -14.85
N VAL A 224 -7.18 -10.39 -13.96
CA VAL A 224 -6.85 -9.87 -12.64
C VAL A 224 -5.37 -9.49 -12.61
N PHE A 225 -5.10 -8.26 -12.17
CA PHE A 225 -3.76 -7.74 -11.93
C PHE A 225 -3.53 -7.62 -10.42
N ASN A 226 -2.61 -8.42 -9.90
CA ASN A 226 -2.17 -8.36 -8.51
C ASN A 226 -1.09 -7.29 -8.35
N TYR A 227 -1.50 -6.08 -7.98
CA TYR A 227 -0.64 -4.92 -7.85
C TYR A 227 0.40 -5.11 -6.74
N GLU A 228 0.01 -5.75 -5.63
CA GLU A 228 0.90 -6.04 -4.50
C GLU A 228 1.99 -7.06 -4.87
N GLU A 229 1.61 -8.17 -5.52
CA GLU A 229 2.58 -9.18 -5.96
C GLU A 229 3.57 -8.61 -6.97
N TRP A 230 3.06 -7.78 -7.89
CA TRP A 230 3.91 -7.05 -8.81
C TRP A 230 4.88 -6.12 -8.06
N ASN A 231 4.40 -5.32 -7.11
CA ASN A 231 5.27 -4.47 -6.28
C ASN A 231 6.37 -5.28 -5.55
N ARG A 232 6.06 -6.46 -5.02
CA ARG A 232 7.04 -7.33 -4.36
C ARG A 232 8.13 -7.82 -5.33
N LYS A 233 7.75 -8.17 -6.55
CA LYS A 233 8.70 -8.63 -7.58
C LYS A 233 9.73 -7.55 -7.94
N TYR A 234 9.27 -6.30 -8.12
CA TYR A 234 10.13 -5.20 -8.59
C TYR A 234 10.86 -4.44 -7.48
N THR A 235 10.60 -4.74 -6.20
CA THR A 235 11.37 -4.20 -5.06
C THR A 235 12.63 -5.02 -4.72
N GLY A 236 12.62 -6.34 -4.99
CA GLY A 236 13.69 -7.25 -4.58
C GLY A 236 14.72 -7.61 -5.65
N GLU A 237 14.32 -7.71 -6.93
CA GLU A 237 15.18 -8.18 -8.01
C GLU A 237 14.83 -7.47 -9.35
N GLY A 238 15.51 -6.38 -9.71
CA GLY A 238 15.40 -5.77 -11.04
C GLY A 238 15.49 -4.25 -11.07
N ASP A 239 15.90 -3.73 -12.23
CA ASP A 239 15.88 -2.30 -12.54
C ASP A 239 14.41 -1.86 -12.71
N ALA A 240 13.98 -0.86 -11.93
CA ALA A 240 12.60 -0.35 -11.91
C ALA A 240 12.11 0.23 -13.25
N ALA A 241 13.00 0.30 -14.25
CA ALA A 241 12.73 0.70 -15.63
C ALA A 241 11.82 -0.27 -16.42
N THR A 242 11.39 -1.40 -15.84
CA THR A 242 10.70 -2.52 -16.51
C THR A 242 9.17 -2.41 -16.56
N ILE A 243 8.60 -1.22 -16.30
CA ILE A 243 7.15 -1.00 -16.42
C ILE A 243 6.64 -1.17 -17.87
N ASP A 244 7.52 -1.02 -18.88
CA ASP A 244 7.17 -1.16 -20.30
C ASP A 244 7.50 -2.56 -20.87
N GLU A 245 7.41 -3.61 -20.05
CA GLU A 245 7.62 -4.98 -20.53
C GLU A 245 6.35 -5.57 -21.18
N GLN A 246 6.53 -6.12 -22.39
CA GLN A 246 5.57 -7.00 -23.08
C GLN A 246 5.15 -8.25 -22.26
N SER A 247 5.73 -8.46 -21.07
CA SER A 247 5.61 -9.66 -20.22
C SER A 247 4.40 -9.67 -19.28
N LEU A 248 3.68 -8.55 -19.11
CA LEU A 248 2.53 -8.43 -18.19
C LEU A 248 1.19 -8.94 -18.77
N GLY A 249 1.24 -9.85 -19.75
CA GLY A 249 0.04 -10.45 -20.33
C GLY A 249 -0.93 -9.42 -20.94
N GLY A 250 -0.40 -8.43 -21.66
CA GLY A 250 -1.19 -7.39 -22.31
C GLY A 250 -1.64 -6.24 -21.39
N ILE A 251 -1.07 -6.12 -20.18
CA ILE A 251 -1.35 -5.02 -19.26
C ILE A 251 -0.20 -4.01 -19.30
N ARG A 252 -0.50 -2.75 -19.61
CA ARG A 252 0.44 -1.63 -19.49
C ARG A 252 0.07 -0.76 -18.30
N ILE A 253 1.04 -0.32 -17.52
CA ILE A 253 0.84 0.55 -16.35
C ILE A 253 1.48 1.90 -16.62
N GLU A 254 0.72 2.98 -16.46
CA GLU A 254 1.12 4.34 -16.78
C GLU A 254 0.76 5.27 -15.60
N PRO A 255 1.60 5.33 -14.56
CA PRO A 255 1.44 6.29 -13.48
C PRO A 255 1.52 7.72 -14.00
N ALA A 256 0.65 8.60 -13.51
CA ALA A 256 0.73 10.02 -13.79
C ALA A 256 2.07 10.61 -13.30
N LYS A 257 2.50 11.71 -13.93
CA LYS A 257 3.71 12.41 -13.51
C LYS A 257 3.57 12.84 -12.05
N PHE A 258 4.59 12.51 -11.26
CA PHE A 258 4.64 12.91 -9.86
C PHE A 258 4.40 14.40 -9.69
N ASN A 259 3.51 14.75 -8.76
CA ASN A 259 3.18 16.12 -8.40
C ASN A 259 3.02 16.18 -6.88
N ALA A 260 4.00 16.75 -6.18
CA ALA A 260 4.02 16.88 -4.72
C ALA A 260 2.87 17.74 -4.17
N GLN A 261 2.18 18.49 -5.03
CA GLN A 261 0.99 19.28 -4.69
C GLN A 261 -0.33 18.56 -5.03
N SER A 262 -0.27 17.37 -5.63
CA SER A 262 -1.47 16.62 -5.99
C SER A 262 -2.13 16.04 -4.74
N ALA A 263 -3.44 16.20 -4.64
CA ALA A 263 -4.25 15.57 -3.60
C ALA A 263 -4.59 14.11 -3.92
N ALA A 264 -4.09 13.55 -5.03
CA ALA A 264 -4.32 12.18 -5.45
C ALA A 264 -3.18 11.63 -6.31
N TYR A 265 -3.01 10.31 -6.27
CA TYR A 265 -2.17 9.54 -7.18
C TYR A 265 -3.06 8.90 -8.24
N VAL A 266 -2.72 9.12 -9.50
CA VAL A 266 -3.47 8.59 -10.64
C VAL A 266 -2.60 7.58 -11.36
N ILE A 267 -3.15 6.40 -11.62
CA ILE A 267 -2.47 5.33 -12.34
C ILE A 267 -3.41 4.84 -13.43
N ALA A 268 -2.99 4.95 -14.68
CA ALA A 268 -3.69 4.37 -15.80
C ALA A 268 -3.20 2.94 -16.05
N PHE A 269 -4.12 2.06 -16.38
CA PHE A 269 -3.88 0.67 -16.75
C PHE A 269 -4.53 0.43 -18.10
N ARG A 270 -3.74 -0.05 -19.08
CA ARG A 270 -4.27 -0.49 -20.37
C ARG A 270 -4.25 -2.00 -20.45
N PHE A 271 -5.43 -2.60 -20.50
CA PHE A 271 -5.63 -4.02 -20.76
C PHE A 271 -5.89 -4.22 -22.24
N SER A 272 -5.03 -4.96 -22.92
CA SER A 272 -5.13 -5.25 -24.35
C SER A 272 -5.42 -6.73 -24.58
N ASP A 273 -5.88 -7.10 -25.77
CA ASP A 273 -6.14 -8.49 -26.16
C ASP A 273 -7.12 -9.20 -25.21
N LEU A 274 -8.16 -8.49 -24.74
CA LEU A 274 -9.27 -9.08 -23.99
C LEU A 274 -10.27 -9.73 -24.98
N GLY A 275 -10.84 -10.85 -24.56
CA GLY A 275 -11.87 -11.57 -25.27
C GLY A 275 -13.18 -10.77 -25.39
N GLY A 276 -13.79 -10.86 -26.57
CA GLY A 276 -15.07 -10.24 -26.87
C GLY A 276 -15.56 -10.67 -28.25
N THR A 277 -16.56 -11.56 -28.29
CA THR A 277 -17.23 -11.98 -29.54
C THR A 277 -18.67 -11.47 -29.63
N ALA A 278 -19.19 -10.88 -28.53
CA ALA A 278 -20.41 -10.10 -28.57
C ALA A 278 -20.19 -8.91 -29.52
N SER A 279 -21.22 -8.55 -30.31
CA SER A 279 -21.14 -7.33 -31.12
C SER A 279 -20.72 -6.16 -30.24
N ALA A 280 -19.95 -5.20 -30.77
CA ALA A 280 -19.50 -4.03 -30.02
C ALA A 280 -20.64 -3.37 -29.19
N ASP A 281 -21.87 -3.41 -29.71
CA ASP A 281 -23.06 -2.87 -29.05
C ASP A 281 -23.54 -3.64 -27.81
N ASP A 282 -23.26 -4.95 -27.67
CA ASP A 282 -23.71 -5.81 -26.56
C ASP A 282 -22.60 -6.10 -25.53
N LEU A 283 -21.40 -5.58 -25.76
CA LEU A 283 -20.29 -5.70 -24.82
C LEU A 283 -20.51 -4.79 -23.60
N GLN A 284 -20.20 -5.30 -22.41
CA GLN A 284 -20.09 -4.52 -21.18
C GLN A 284 -18.72 -4.77 -20.56
N ILE A 285 -18.06 -3.69 -20.16
CA ILE A 285 -16.80 -3.72 -19.44
C ILE A 285 -17.05 -3.38 -17.97
N THR A 286 -16.46 -4.16 -17.07
CA THR A 286 -16.49 -3.91 -15.62
C THR A 286 -15.07 -3.92 -15.10
N ALA A 287 -14.66 -2.84 -14.44
CA ALA A 287 -13.39 -2.75 -13.74
C ALA A 287 -13.65 -2.75 -12.22
N ARG A 288 -12.91 -3.56 -11.47
CA ARG A 288 -12.97 -3.61 -10.00
C ARG A 288 -11.59 -3.39 -9.40
N ALA A 289 -11.51 -2.58 -8.35
CA ALA A 289 -10.28 -2.40 -7.58
C ALA A 289 -10.51 -2.76 -6.13
N ARG A 290 -9.49 -3.34 -5.51
CA ARG A 290 -9.43 -3.58 -4.07
C ARG A 290 -8.24 -2.83 -3.47
N ASP A 291 -8.46 -2.18 -2.33
CA ASP A 291 -7.40 -1.53 -1.57
C ASP A 291 -6.88 -2.40 -0.40
N VAL A 292 -5.87 -1.90 0.33
CA VAL A 292 -5.26 -2.63 1.46
C VAL A 292 -6.19 -2.81 2.66
N ASP A 293 -7.20 -1.96 2.80
CA ASP A 293 -8.23 -2.04 3.86
C ASP A 293 -9.37 -3.00 3.45
N GLY A 294 -9.33 -3.52 2.23
CA GLY A 294 -10.31 -4.46 1.70
C GLY A 294 -11.54 -3.80 1.08
N HIS A 295 -11.57 -2.47 0.93
CA HIS A 295 -12.64 -1.83 0.18
C HIS A 295 -12.59 -2.26 -1.27
N VAL A 296 -13.77 -2.49 -1.86
CA VAL A 296 -13.91 -2.84 -3.27
C VAL A 296 -14.75 -1.78 -3.96
N VAL A 297 -14.21 -1.24 -5.05
CA VAL A 297 -14.91 -0.28 -5.92
C VAL A 297 -15.05 -0.84 -7.32
N GLU A 298 -16.11 -0.42 -8.02
CA GLU A 298 -16.42 -0.90 -9.36
C GLU A 298 -16.77 0.27 -10.28
N ALA A 299 -16.28 0.21 -11.52
CA ALA A 299 -16.66 1.10 -12.61
C ALA A 299 -17.07 0.28 -13.84
N ARG A 300 -17.96 0.84 -14.68
CA ARG A 300 -18.49 0.16 -15.86
C ARG A 300 -18.42 1.05 -17.10
N ALA A 301 -18.13 0.44 -18.24
CA ALA A 301 -18.17 1.07 -19.56
C ALA A 301 -18.92 0.19 -20.58
N ARG A 302 -19.26 0.80 -21.70
CA ARG A 302 -19.83 0.17 -22.90
C ARG A 302 -18.79 0.25 -24.01
#